data_AF-A0A6A4ZRK5-F1
#
_entry.id   AF-A0A6A4ZRK5-F1
#
_cell.length_a   1.000
_cell.length_b   1.000
_cell.length_c   1.000
_cell.angle_alpha   90.00
_cell.angle_beta   90.00
_cell.angle_gamma   90.00
#
_symmetry.space_group_name_H-M   'P 1'
#
loop_
_entity.id
_entity.type
_entity.pdbx_description
1 polymer ?
#
loop_
_entity_poly.entity_id
_entity_poly.type
_entity_poly.pdbx_seq_one_letter_code
_entity_poly.pdbx_strand_id
1 'polypeptide(L)'
;MSITTDSDLLLQEFKREKDELAIKRGQANARLGMDTMESVKNICFSPALELQLTHNIIHNAFRDCDKDDWGIEHQQELTCWDVVDTCFPLHDRVFNNAFFAEYRNKTFDFRVSKATTGNSERWAIEELRLHFGERVAFLFAFMHIYSKMLGPLTVVCVLYYVGFRFVQGYVWNYYLLGLAVLGFGVVSLWAPAMLLVWERETRTLTEKWNLQNYKDTIFERNDENPKFEYVWAKNELTHEMEKQPKKSKKRLIRVTMLFFVALSSIVQCIILMPFLQWYVWSKLAPTCDSDRCKEIGCLQFLNCFASATSTVGTDRWAYILCQ
;
A
#
# COMPACT_ATOMS: atom_id res chain seq x y z
N MET A 1 3.09 -45.54 15.89
CA MET A 1 2.61 -44.15 15.72
C MET A 1 3.77 -43.40 15.11
N SER A 2 3.87 -43.40 13.78
CA SER A 2 4.99 -42.77 13.07
C SER A 2 4.88 -41.27 13.24
N ILE A 3 5.96 -40.65 13.70
CA ILE A 3 6.13 -39.19 13.69
C ILE A 3 5.99 -38.78 12.22
N THR A 4 4.83 -38.27 11.84
CA THR A 4 4.66 -37.52 10.59
C THR A 4 5.62 -36.35 10.71
N THR A 5 6.68 -36.35 9.89
CA THR A 5 7.60 -35.21 9.82
C THR A 5 6.82 -33.95 9.46
N ASP A 6 7.14 -32.80 10.05
CA ASP A 6 6.41 -31.53 9.88
C ASP A 6 6.10 -31.20 8.41
N SER A 7 7.00 -31.58 7.49
CA SER A 7 6.84 -31.47 6.05
C SER A 7 5.64 -32.25 5.50
N ASP A 8 5.39 -33.49 5.96
CA ASP A 8 4.26 -34.30 5.52
C ASP A 8 2.92 -33.68 5.94
N LEU A 9 2.88 -32.99 7.08
CA LEU A 9 1.69 -32.31 7.57
C LEU A 9 1.38 -31.05 6.75
N LEU A 10 2.41 -30.25 6.43
CA LEU A 10 2.27 -29.11 5.52
C LEU A 10 1.81 -29.54 4.12
N LEU A 11 2.34 -30.65 3.61
CA LEU A 11 1.95 -31.23 2.32
C LEU A 11 0.48 -31.68 2.31
N GLN A 12 0.00 -32.27 3.41
CA GLN A 12 -1.38 -32.67 3.56
C GLN A 12 -2.33 -31.47 3.59
N GLU A 13 -1.99 -30.41 4.32
CA GLU A 13 -2.80 -29.18 4.35
C GLU A 13 -2.80 -28.45 3.01
N PHE A 14 -1.66 -28.37 2.33
CA PHE A 14 -1.61 -27.81 0.98
C PHE A 14 -2.47 -28.60 -0.01
N LYS A 15 -2.51 -29.94 0.11
CA LYS A 15 -3.39 -30.77 -0.71
C LYS A 15 -4.86 -30.53 -0.38
N ARG A 16 -5.21 -30.47 0.91
CA ARG A 16 -6.56 -30.16 1.39
C ARG A 16 -7.03 -28.81 0.83
N GLU A 17 -6.19 -27.78 0.86
CA GLU A 17 -6.46 -26.47 0.27
C GLU A 17 -6.87 -26.57 -1.20
N LYS A 18 -6.07 -27.30 -2.01
CA LYS A 18 -6.33 -27.44 -3.44
C LYS A 18 -7.63 -28.21 -3.71
N ASP A 19 -7.92 -29.24 -2.92
CA ASP A 19 -9.11 -30.07 -3.08
C ASP A 19 -10.40 -29.31 -2.70
N GLU A 20 -10.39 -28.58 -1.57
CA GLU A 20 -11.55 -27.78 -1.15
C GLU A 20 -11.83 -26.62 -2.13
N LEU A 21 -10.79 -26.00 -2.69
CA LEU A 21 -10.91 -25.00 -3.77
C LEU A 21 -11.58 -25.57 -5.03
N ALA A 22 -11.21 -26.78 -5.44
CA ALA A 22 -11.78 -27.45 -6.61
C ALA A 22 -13.27 -27.78 -6.41
N ILE A 23 -13.64 -28.22 -5.20
CA ILE A 23 -15.03 -28.53 -4.82
C ILE A 23 -15.92 -27.28 -4.91
N LYS A 24 -15.48 -26.15 -4.34
CA LYS A 24 -16.27 -24.90 -4.33
C LYS A 24 -16.49 -24.28 -5.71
N ARG A 25 -15.61 -24.59 -6.68
CA ARG A 25 -15.77 -24.15 -8.09
C ARG A 25 -16.69 -25.02 -8.92
N GLY A 26 -17.30 -26.06 -8.32
CA GLY A 26 -18.09 -27.05 -9.06
C GLY A 26 -17.24 -27.90 -10.01
N GLN A 27 -15.91 -27.88 -9.86
CA GLN A 27 -14.95 -28.66 -10.63
C GLN A 27 -14.57 -29.96 -9.89
N ALA A 28 -15.51 -30.53 -9.11
CA ALA A 28 -15.27 -31.69 -8.24
C ALA A 28 -14.76 -32.95 -8.98
N ASN A 29 -14.94 -33.01 -10.31
CA ASN A 29 -14.44 -34.11 -11.15
C ASN A 29 -12.96 -33.95 -11.56
N ALA A 30 -12.39 -32.74 -11.43
CA ALA A 30 -10.95 -32.53 -11.54
C ALA A 30 -10.30 -32.87 -10.21
N ARG A 31 -10.40 -34.14 -9.78
CA ARG A 31 -9.52 -34.64 -8.73
C ARG A 31 -8.09 -34.39 -9.21
N LEU A 32 -7.37 -33.51 -8.53
CA LEU A 32 -5.90 -33.40 -8.59
C LEU A 32 -5.21 -34.68 -8.08
N GLY A 33 -5.90 -35.82 -8.04
CA GLY A 33 -5.41 -37.14 -7.69
C GLY A 33 -4.45 -37.75 -8.72
N MET A 34 -3.88 -36.96 -9.62
CA MET A 34 -2.76 -37.40 -10.47
C MET A 34 -1.41 -36.78 -10.10
N ASP A 35 -1.37 -35.80 -9.21
CA ASP A 35 -0.12 -35.38 -8.58
C ASP A 35 0.12 -36.32 -7.38
N THR A 36 0.84 -37.42 -7.60
CA THR A 36 1.22 -38.35 -6.52
C THR A 36 1.94 -37.57 -5.42
N MET A 37 1.82 -38.02 -4.16
CA MET A 37 2.51 -37.45 -2.99
C MET A 37 4.04 -37.30 -3.20
N GLU A 38 4.58 -38.08 -4.15
CA GLU A 38 5.97 -38.01 -4.64
C GLU A 38 6.28 -36.76 -5.48
N SER A 39 5.33 -36.24 -6.26
CA SER A 39 5.49 -34.97 -7.01
C SER A 39 5.57 -33.76 -6.07
N VAL A 40 4.86 -33.83 -4.94
CA VAL A 40 4.80 -32.77 -3.93
C VAL A 40 5.97 -32.83 -2.95
N LYS A 41 6.54 -34.03 -2.71
CA LYS A 41 7.73 -34.26 -1.88
C LYS A 41 8.99 -33.49 -2.34
N ASN A 42 9.04 -33.07 -3.60
CA ASN A 42 10.14 -32.28 -4.16
C ASN A 42 9.87 -30.76 -4.15
N ILE A 43 8.72 -30.32 -3.62
CA ILE A 43 8.38 -28.90 -3.55
C ILE A 43 9.08 -28.32 -2.33
N CYS A 44 10.07 -27.46 -2.56
CA CYS A 44 10.61 -26.59 -1.52
C CYS A 44 9.58 -25.50 -1.23
N PHE A 45 8.98 -25.52 -0.04
CA PHE A 45 8.10 -24.45 0.39
C PHE A 45 8.91 -23.17 0.58
N SER A 46 8.37 -22.04 0.15
CA SER A 46 8.96 -20.74 0.51
C SER A 46 8.66 -20.46 1.99
N PRO A 47 9.54 -19.72 2.70
CA PRO A 47 9.32 -19.37 4.10
C PRO A 47 7.97 -18.69 4.34
N ALA A 48 7.53 -17.81 3.43
CA ALA A 48 6.22 -17.17 3.55
C ALA A 48 5.05 -18.16 3.44
N LEU A 49 5.15 -19.14 2.54
CA LEU A 49 4.10 -20.14 2.34
C LEU A 49 4.04 -21.11 3.51
N GLU A 50 5.19 -21.50 4.05
CA GLU A 50 5.29 -22.30 5.27
C GLU A 50 4.62 -21.58 6.45
N LEU A 51 4.98 -20.31 6.69
CA LEU A 51 4.36 -19.51 7.75
C LEU A 51 2.86 -19.34 7.56
N GLN A 52 2.39 -19.14 6.34
CA GLN A 52 0.97 -19.04 6.04
C GLN A 52 0.24 -20.36 6.33
N LEU A 53 0.80 -21.50 5.92
CA LEU A 53 0.24 -22.81 6.21
C LEU A 53 0.22 -23.10 7.72
N THR A 54 1.30 -22.81 8.44
CA THR A 54 1.36 -22.96 9.91
C THR A 54 0.34 -22.08 10.61
N HIS A 55 0.21 -20.82 10.21
CA HIS A 55 -0.80 -19.91 10.76
C HIS A 55 -2.22 -20.44 10.52
N ASN A 56 -2.49 -20.98 9.32
CA ASN A 56 -3.77 -21.59 8.99
C ASN A 56 -4.07 -22.85 9.83
N ILE A 57 -3.06 -23.69 10.09
CA ILE A 57 -3.20 -24.87 10.95
C ILE A 57 -3.62 -24.45 12.36
N ILE A 58 -2.96 -23.44 12.93
CA ILE A 58 -3.28 -22.92 14.26
C ILE A 58 -4.71 -22.37 14.29
N HIS A 59 -5.10 -21.54 13.33
CA HIS A 59 -6.45 -20.97 13.25
C HIS A 59 -7.54 -22.04 13.07
N ASN A 60 -7.30 -23.04 12.22
CA ASN A 60 -8.25 -24.13 12.02
C ASN A 60 -8.41 -24.99 13.28
N ALA A 61 -7.31 -25.31 13.97
CA ALA A 61 -7.35 -26.06 15.22
C ALA A 61 -8.15 -25.31 16.31
N PHE A 62 -7.96 -24.00 16.41
CA PHE A 62 -8.71 -23.13 17.32
C PHE A 62 -10.20 -23.08 16.98
N ARG A 63 -10.54 -22.97 15.69
CA ARG A 63 -11.92 -23.01 15.23
C ARG A 63 -12.60 -24.35 15.50
N ASP A 64 -11.89 -25.46 15.30
CA ASP A 64 -12.42 -26.80 15.54
C ASP A 64 -12.66 -27.02 17.06
N CYS A 65 -11.77 -26.52 17.91
CA CYS A 65 -11.98 -26.49 19.37
C CYS A 65 -13.23 -25.67 19.76
N ASP A 66 -13.38 -24.44 19.24
CA ASP A 66 -14.56 -23.61 19.50
C ASP A 66 -15.85 -24.29 18.99
N LYS A 67 -15.80 -25.02 17.88
CA LYS A 67 -16.95 -25.72 17.29
C LYS A 67 -17.39 -26.91 18.15
N ASP A 68 -16.44 -27.67 18.68
CA ASP A 68 -16.71 -28.81 19.56
C ASP A 68 -17.33 -28.32 20.88
N ASP A 69 -16.79 -27.25 21.48
CA ASP A 69 -17.32 -26.64 22.70
C ASP A 69 -18.73 -26.06 22.50
N TRP A 70 -18.96 -25.35 21.38
CA TRP A 70 -20.30 -24.86 21.02
C TRP A 70 -21.32 -26.00 20.90
N GLY A 71 -20.92 -27.14 20.34
CA GLY A 71 -21.78 -28.32 20.18
C GLY A 71 -22.28 -28.89 21.52
N ILE A 72 -21.53 -28.67 22.60
CA ILE A 72 -21.85 -29.13 23.94
C ILE A 72 -22.74 -28.10 24.66
N GLU A 73 -22.34 -26.83 24.68
CA GLU A 73 -22.96 -25.82 25.57
C GLU A 73 -24.01 -24.92 24.89
N HIS A 74 -24.06 -24.86 23.54
CA HIS A 74 -24.99 -24.04 22.73
C HIS A 74 -25.04 -22.53 23.07
N GLN A 75 -24.22 -22.07 24.03
CA GLN A 75 -23.97 -20.68 24.41
C GLN A 75 -22.48 -20.59 24.68
N GLN A 76 -21.77 -19.75 23.94
CA GLN A 76 -20.35 -19.57 24.15
C GLN A 76 -20.06 -18.08 24.29
N GLU A 77 -19.65 -17.70 25.50
CA GLU A 77 -19.26 -16.32 25.85
C GLU A 77 -17.75 -16.10 25.67
N LEU A 78 -16.93 -17.17 25.65
CA LEU A 78 -15.48 -17.10 25.49
C LEU A 78 -14.99 -18.00 24.35
N THR A 79 -14.10 -17.46 23.53
CA THR A 79 -13.38 -18.14 22.44
C THR A 79 -11.94 -18.44 22.86
N CYS A 80 -11.30 -19.41 22.23
CA CYS A 80 -9.87 -19.67 22.43
C CYS A 80 -8.96 -18.43 22.25
N TRP A 81 -9.38 -17.49 21.41
CA TRP A 81 -8.70 -16.20 21.18
C TRP A 81 -8.79 -15.23 22.37
N ASP A 82 -9.69 -15.44 23.33
CA ASP A 82 -9.72 -14.64 24.57
C ASP A 82 -8.59 -15.02 25.55
N VAL A 83 -8.00 -16.22 25.37
CA VAL A 83 -6.88 -16.72 26.17
C VAL A 83 -5.53 -16.41 25.50
N VAL A 84 -5.49 -16.44 24.17
CA VAL A 84 -4.27 -16.18 23.40
C VAL A 84 -4.15 -14.70 23.07
N ASP A 85 -3.19 -14.00 23.69
CA ASP A 85 -2.98 -12.57 23.48
C ASP A 85 -2.53 -12.25 22.04
N THR A 86 -1.46 -12.88 21.54
CA THR A 86 -0.96 -12.65 20.18
C THR A 86 -0.23 -13.88 19.59
N CYS A 87 -0.32 -14.05 18.28
CA CYS A 87 0.45 -15.02 17.51
C CYS A 87 1.16 -14.29 16.35
N PHE A 88 2.49 -14.31 16.32
CA PHE A 88 3.26 -13.62 15.28
C PHE A 88 4.52 -14.41 14.89
N PRO A 89 4.94 -14.35 13.60
CA PRO A 89 6.17 -14.99 13.15
C PRO A 89 7.41 -14.21 13.61
N LEU A 90 8.53 -14.92 13.83
CA LEU A 90 9.81 -14.33 14.17
C LEU A 90 10.57 -13.85 12.92
N HIS A 91 11.30 -12.75 13.05
CA HIS A 91 12.12 -12.20 11.96
C HIS A 91 13.45 -12.94 11.77
N ASP A 92 13.81 -13.21 10.52
CA ASP A 92 15.15 -13.63 10.14
C ASP A 92 16.09 -12.42 9.98
N ARG A 93 16.95 -12.21 10.97
CA ARG A 93 17.93 -11.11 11.00
C ARG A 93 19.05 -11.28 9.98
N VAL A 94 19.42 -12.52 9.65
CA VAL A 94 20.51 -12.82 8.72
C VAL A 94 20.06 -12.48 7.30
N PHE A 95 18.88 -12.95 6.93
CA PHE A 95 18.25 -12.58 5.66
C PHE A 95 18.07 -11.07 5.54
N ASN A 96 17.48 -10.41 6.55
CA ASN A 96 17.25 -8.97 6.50
C ASN A 96 18.55 -8.18 6.24
N ASN A 97 19.63 -8.50 6.95
CA ASN A 97 20.90 -7.80 6.78
C ASN A 97 21.52 -8.04 5.39
N ALA A 98 21.47 -9.28 4.88
CA ALA A 98 21.98 -9.62 3.56
C ALA A 98 21.15 -8.94 2.45
N PHE A 99 19.82 -9.02 2.55
CA PHE A 99 18.89 -8.40 1.61
C PHE A 99 19.09 -6.89 1.54
N PHE A 100 19.15 -6.19 2.67
CA PHE A 100 19.34 -4.74 2.67
C PHE A 100 20.74 -4.32 2.18
N ALA A 101 21.78 -5.12 2.47
CA ALA A 101 23.12 -4.86 1.93
C ALA A 101 23.13 -4.98 0.40
N GLU A 102 22.52 -6.03 -0.16
CA GLU A 102 22.43 -6.24 -1.60
C GLU A 102 21.52 -5.22 -2.28
N TYR A 103 20.37 -4.92 -1.69
CA TYR A 103 19.43 -3.91 -2.16
C TYR A 103 20.10 -2.53 -2.22
N ARG A 104 20.84 -2.15 -1.17
CA ARG A 104 21.60 -0.90 -1.13
C ARG A 104 22.66 -0.85 -2.24
N ASN A 105 23.44 -1.92 -2.38
CA ASN A 105 24.47 -1.98 -3.41
C ASN A 105 23.88 -1.84 -4.82
N LYS A 106 22.74 -2.50 -5.10
CA LYS A 106 22.06 -2.42 -6.39
C LYS A 106 21.36 -1.07 -6.63
N THR A 107 20.85 -0.42 -5.58
CA THR A 107 20.16 0.89 -5.69
C THR A 107 21.13 2.00 -6.09
N PHE A 108 22.38 1.96 -5.60
CA PHE A 108 23.39 2.98 -5.89
C PHE A 108 24.27 2.66 -7.10
N ASP A 109 24.16 1.46 -7.70
CA ASP A 109 24.84 1.11 -8.96
C ASP A 109 24.08 1.74 -10.14
N PHE A 110 24.25 3.06 -10.32
CA PHE A 110 23.63 3.84 -11.38
C PHE A 110 24.31 3.59 -12.74
N ARG A 111 24.22 2.36 -13.25
CA ARG A 111 24.62 2.03 -14.62
C ARG A 111 23.50 2.37 -15.59
N VAL A 112 23.63 3.54 -16.24
CA VAL A 112 22.72 4.07 -17.27
C VAL A 112 22.36 3.03 -18.35
N SER A 113 23.29 2.11 -18.68
CA SER A 113 23.06 1.03 -19.66
C SER A 113 22.13 -0.11 -19.19
N LYS A 114 21.93 -0.30 -17.88
CA LYS A 114 21.04 -1.34 -17.32
C LYS A 114 19.69 -0.78 -16.87
N ALA A 115 19.52 0.53 -16.80
CA ALA A 115 18.26 1.18 -16.43
C ALA A 115 17.10 0.88 -17.41
N THR A 116 17.42 0.45 -18.63
CA THR A 116 16.46 0.02 -19.65
C THR A 116 16.11 -1.47 -19.56
N THR A 117 16.88 -2.27 -18.81
CA THR A 117 16.63 -3.72 -18.63
C THR A 117 16.13 -3.95 -17.21
N GLY A 118 14.81 -3.94 -17.02
CA GLY A 118 14.11 -4.06 -15.72
C GLY A 118 14.25 -5.41 -14.99
N ASN A 119 15.40 -6.09 -15.09
CA ASN A 119 15.61 -7.44 -14.57
C ASN A 119 16.24 -7.45 -13.16
N SER A 120 17.04 -6.45 -12.80
CA SER A 120 17.68 -6.38 -11.47
C SER A 120 16.70 -6.10 -10.34
N GLU A 121 15.67 -5.30 -10.60
CA GLU A 121 14.68 -4.86 -9.61
C GLU A 121 13.58 -5.91 -9.40
N ARG A 122 13.30 -6.72 -10.44
CA ARG A 122 12.36 -7.85 -10.36
C ARG A 122 12.82 -8.93 -9.39
N TRP A 123 14.13 -9.11 -9.21
CA TRP A 123 14.67 -10.03 -8.22
C TRP A 123 14.26 -9.65 -6.79
N ALA A 124 14.35 -8.36 -6.42
CA ALA A 124 14.04 -7.92 -5.06
C ALA A 124 12.57 -8.13 -4.69
N ILE A 125 11.66 -7.89 -5.65
CA ILE A 125 10.22 -8.12 -5.47
C ILE A 125 9.93 -9.62 -5.30
N GLU A 126 10.60 -10.48 -6.06
CA GLU A 126 10.43 -11.93 -5.96
C GLU A 126 10.96 -12.48 -4.63
N GLU A 127 12.13 -12.01 -4.20
CA GLU A 127 12.72 -12.40 -2.92
C GLU A 127 11.84 -11.97 -1.72
N LEU A 128 11.34 -10.74 -1.77
CA LEU A 128 10.38 -10.22 -0.78
C LEU A 128 9.10 -11.03 -0.76
N ARG A 129 8.60 -11.47 -1.92
CA ARG A 129 7.42 -12.36 -2.00
C ARG A 129 7.70 -13.67 -1.28
N LEU A 130 8.83 -14.32 -1.54
CA LEU A 130 9.15 -15.63 -0.98
C LEU A 130 9.31 -15.60 0.55
N HIS A 131 9.78 -14.48 1.12
CA HIS A 131 10.02 -14.32 2.55
C HIS A 131 8.87 -13.66 3.34
N PHE A 132 8.18 -12.67 2.78
CA PHE A 132 7.13 -11.90 3.49
C PHE A 132 5.73 -12.11 2.92
N GLY A 133 5.60 -12.81 1.80
CA GLY A 133 4.33 -13.06 1.13
C GLY A 133 3.97 -12.02 0.08
N GLU A 134 2.89 -12.30 -0.63
CA GLU A 134 2.47 -11.56 -1.83
C GLU A 134 1.99 -10.14 -1.50
N ARG A 135 1.27 -9.95 -0.38
CA ARG A 135 0.70 -8.64 -0.01
C ARG A 135 1.79 -7.59 0.20
N VAL A 136 2.85 -7.96 0.90
CA VAL A 136 4.02 -7.10 1.13
C VAL A 136 4.76 -6.86 -0.18
N ALA A 137 4.96 -7.90 -0.99
CA ALA A 137 5.62 -7.77 -2.29
C ALA A 137 4.87 -6.82 -3.25
N PHE A 138 3.54 -6.87 -3.29
CA PHE A 138 2.72 -5.94 -4.07
C PHE A 138 2.87 -4.48 -3.61
N LEU A 139 2.95 -4.23 -2.30
CA LEU A 139 3.18 -2.88 -1.77
C LEU A 139 4.54 -2.34 -2.22
N PHE A 140 5.60 -3.16 -2.14
CA PHE A 140 6.93 -2.76 -2.60
C PHE A 140 6.98 -2.57 -4.11
N ALA A 141 6.33 -3.44 -4.89
CA ALA A 141 6.20 -3.28 -6.33
C ALA A 141 5.49 -1.96 -6.71
N PHE A 142 4.40 -1.64 -6.01
CA PHE A 142 3.70 -0.37 -6.18
C PHE A 142 4.60 0.83 -5.88
N MET A 143 5.24 0.84 -4.70
CA MET A 143 6.11 1.92 -4.27
C MET A 143 7.26 2.16 -5.27
N HIS A 144 7.81 1.07 -5.80
CA HIS A 144 8.88 1.10 -6.78
C HIS A 144 8.42 1.73 -8.12
N ILE A 145 7.33 1.23 -8.71
CA ILE A 145 6.77 1.77 -9.95
C ILE A 145 6.38 3.23 -9.78
N TYR A 146 5.76 3.57 -8.65
CA TYR A 146 5.37 4.93 -8.31
C TYR A 146 6.59 5.87 -8.28
N SER A 147 7.65 5.48 -7.59
CA SER A 147 8.88 6.27 -7.48
C SER A 147 9.57 6.44 -8.84
N LYS A 148 9.57 5.41 -9.70
CA LYS A 148 10.12 5.48 -11.06
C LYS A 148 9.34 6.43 -11.96
N MET A 149 8.01 6.43 -11.86
CA MET A 149 7.15 7.37 -12.61
C MET A 149 7.22 8.79 -12.05
N LEU A 150 7.49 8.94 -10.75
CA LEU A 150 7.65 10.23 -10.09
C LEU A 150 8.99 10.89 -10.43
N GLY A 151 10.06 10.11 -10.63
CA GLY A 151 11.40 10.59 -10.98
C GLY A 151 11.48 11.58 -12.16
N PRO A 152 10.94 11.29 -13.36
CA PRO A 152 10.96 12.26 -14.45
C PRO A 152 10.14 13.51 -14.14
N LEU A 153 9.02 13.36 -13.42
CA LEU A 153 8.20 14.50 -13.01
C LEU A 153 8.95 15.43 -12.05
N THR A 154 9.67 14.88 -11.07
CA THR A 154 10.49 15.69 -10.16
C THR A 154 11.62 16.41 -10.88
N VAL A 155 12.29 15.74 -11.83
CA VAL A 155 13.32 16.39 -12.66
C VAL A 155 12.74 17.55 -13.45
N VAL A 156 11.57 17.39 -14.11
CA VAL A 156 10.90 18.47 -14.84
C VAL A 156 10.54 19.64 -13.91
N CYS A 157 9.96 19.35 -12.74
CA CYS A 157 9.59 20.38 -11.76
C CYS A 157 10.81 21.13 -11.21
N VAL A 158 11.91 20.43 -10.92
CA VAL A 158 13.16 21.04 -10.43
C VAL A 158 13.80 21.90 -11.52
N LEU A 159 13.90 21.41 -12.76
CA LEU A 159 14.42 22.17 -13.89
C LEU A 159 13.57 23.41 -14.18
N TYR A 160 12.24 23.29 -14.09
CA TYR A 160 11.31 24.41 -14.21
C TYR A 160 11.57 25.45 -13.11
N TYR A 161 11.66 25.04 -11.85
CA TYR A 161 11.95 25.94 -10.74
C TYR A 161 13.31 26.65 -10.90
N VAL A 162 14.38 25.89 -11.16
CA VAL A 162 15.75 26.42 -11.30
C VAL A 162 15.85 27.35 -12.52
N GLY A 163 15.30 26.95 -13.67
CA GLY A 163 15.32 27.75 -14.89
C GLY A 163 14.65 29.11 -14.71
N PHE A 164 13.45 29.14 -14.14
CA PHE A 164 12.76 30.40 -13.86
C PHE A 164 13.43 31.22 -12.74
N ARG A 165 14.20 30.60 -11.86
CA ARG A 165 14.88 31.28 -10.75
C ARG A 165 16.15 32.03 -11.16
N PHE A 166 16.88 31.54 -12.17
CA PHE A 166 18.20 32.07 -12.58
C PHE A 166 18.18 32.92 -13.86
N VAL A 167 17.10 32.91 -14.65
CA VAL A 167 16.99 33.74 -15.87
C VAL A 167 16.62 35.19 -15.52
N GLN A 168 17.44 36.15 -15.98
CA GLN A 168 17.16 37.58 -15.84
C GLN A 168 16.00 37.98 -16.77
N GLY A 169 14.95 38.61 -16.22
CA GLY A 169 13.67 38.85 -16.91
C GLY A 169 12.45 38.21 -16.25
N TYR A 170 12.59 37.76 -15.00
CA TYR A 170 11.58 37.06 -14.23
C TYR A 170 10.26 37.84 -14.09
N VAL A 171 9.16 37.24 -14.53
CA VAL A 171 7.79 37.69 -14.23
C VAL A 171 7.07 36.61 -13.45
N TRP A 172 6.78 36.90 -12.18
CA TRP A 172 6.08 36.02 -11.24
C TRP A 172 4.78 35.42 -11.80
N ASN A 173 4.06 36.18 -12.63
CA ASN A 173 2.79 35.77 -13.24
C ASN A 173 2.95 34.59 -14.23
N TYR A 174 4.01 34.57 -15.04
CA TYR A 174 4.25 33.46 -15.98
C TYR A 174 4.68 32.19 -15.25
N TYR A 175 5.43 32.33 -14.16
CA TYR A 175 5.81 31.20 -13.31
C TYR A 175 4.59 30.52 -12.70
N LEU A 176 3.65 31.30 -12.14
CA LEU A 176 2.39 30.79 -11.58
C LEU A 176 1.51 30.14 -12.65
N LEU A 177 1.38 30.77 -13.82
CA LEU A 177 0.61 30.22 -14.93
C LEU A 177 1.17 28.87 -15.38
N GLY A 178 2.49 28.76 -15.56
CA GLY A 178 3.11 27.49 -15.95
C GLY A 178 3.01 26.42 -14.86
N LEU A 179 3.03 26.79 -13.58
CA LEU A 179 2.81 25.84 -12.48
C LEU A 179 1.37 25.28 -12.50
N ALA A 180 0.38 26.12 -12.81
CA ALA A 180 -1.00 25.67 -12.99
C ALA A 180 -1.14 24.70 -14.19
N VAL A 181 -0.47 24.99 -15.32
CA VAL A 181 -0.44 24.10 -16.49
C VAL A 181 0.24 22.77 -16.17
N LEU A 182 1.37 22.79 -15.46
CA LEU A 182 2.06 21.58 -15.01
C LEU A 182 1.17 20.76 -14.06
N GLY A 183 0.53 21.41 -13.08
CA GLY A 183 -0.42 20.77 -12.17
C GLY A 183 -1.58 20.10 -12.91
N PHE A 184 -2.14 20.77 -13.92
CA PHE A 184 -3.16 20.18 -14.79
C PHE A 184 -2.62 18.97 -15.56
N GLY A 185 -1.40 19.06 -16.11
CA GLY A 185 -0.74 17.94 -16.79
C GLY A 185 -0.51 16.73 -15.87
N VAL A 186 -0.17 16.95 -14.60
CA VAL A 186 -0.01 15.87 -13.62
C VAL A 186 -1.34 15.15 -13.39
N VAL A 187 -2.42 15.89 -13.18
CA VAL A 187 -3.74 15.30 -12.90
C VAL A 187 -4.33 14.61 -14.14
N SER A 188 -4.15 15.19 -15.33
CA SER A 188 -4.79 14.71 -16.57
C SER A 188 -3.97 13.66 -17.33
N LEU A 189 -2.64 13.70 -17.27
CA LEU A 189 -1.77 12.81 -18.04
C LEU A 189 -1.02 11.84 -17.12
N TRP A 190 -0.31 12.35 -16.13
CA TRP A 190 0.56 11.51 -15.30
C TRP A 190 -0.24 10.56 -14.40
N ALA A 191 -1.27 11.04 -13.71
CA ALA A 191 -2.06 10.20 -12.80
C ALA A 191 -2.79 9.06 -13.53
N PRO A 192 -3.51 9.29 -14.65
CA PRO A 192 -4.09 8.18 -15.41
C PRO A 192 -3.04 7.24 -16.01
N ALA A 193 -1.92 7.76 -16.50
CA ALA A 193 -0.83 6.92 -17.03
C ALA A 193 -0.23 6.02 -15.95
N MET A 194 0.00 6.54 -14.74
CA MET A 194 0.47 5.78 -13.59
C MET A 194 -0.52 4.67 -13.24
N LEU A 195 -1.82 4.97 -13.17
CA LEU A 195 -2.85 3.97 -12.85
C LEU A 195 -2.91 2.84 -13.89
N LEU A 196 -2.82 3.18 -15.19
CA LEU A 196 -2.79 2.20 -16.27
C LEU A 196 -1.54 1.32 -16.23
N VAL A 197 -0.36 1.90 -15.95
CA VAL A 197 0.89 1.14 -15.80
C VAL A 197 0.79 0.20 -14.61
N TRP A 198 0.26 0.68 -13.47
CA TRP A 198 0.06 -0.12 -12.29
C TRP A 198 -0.92 -1.29 -12.52
N GLU A 199 -2.03 -1.05 -13.22
CA GLU A 199 -3.00 -2.11 -13.55
C GLU A 199 -2.36 -3.21 -14.40
N ARG A 200 -1.55 -2.83 -15.41
CA ARG A 200 -0.81 -3.78 -16.26
C ARG A 200 0.21 -4.59 -15.48
N GLU A 201 0.98 -3.94 -14.62
CA GLU A 201 1.97 -4.62 -13.77
C GLU A 201 1.30 -5.53 -12.75
N THR A 202 0.19 -5.08 -12.14
CA THR A 202 -0.60 -5.92 -11.22
C THR A 202 -1.07 -7.19 -11.90
N ARG A 203 -1.61 -7.10 -13.13
CA ARG A 203 -2.03 -8.26 -13.91
C ARG A 203 -0.86 -9.18 -14.23
N THR A 204 0.28 -8.62 -14.64
CA THR A 204 1.49 -9.37 -14.97
C THR A 204 2.02 -10.13 -13.76
N LEU A 205 2.10 -9.48 -12.59
CA LEU A 205 2.53 -10.11 -11.33
C LEU A 205 1.53 -11.18 -10.87
N THR A 206 0.23 -10.90 -10.98
CA THR A 206 -0.84 -11.87 -10.64
C THR A 206 -0.75 -13.13 -11.50
N GLU A 207 -0.50 -12.98 -12.81
CA GLU A 207 -0.30 -14.09 -13.73
C GLU A 207 1.01 -14.83 -13.44
N LYS A 208 2.13 -14.11 -13.27
CA LYS A 208 3.46 -14.69 -12.97
C LYS A 208 3.46 -15.50 -11.68
N TRP A 209 2.77 -15.02 -10.65
CA TRP A 209 2.66 -15.66 -9.35
C TRP A 209 1.49 -16.66 -9.27
N ASN A 210 0.74 -16.84 -10.36
CA ASN A 210 -0.42 -17.73 -10.44
C ASN A 210 -1.50 -17.45 -9.37
N LEU A 211 -1.69 -16.17 -9.02
CA LEU A 211 -2.61 -15.73 -7.96
C LEU A 211 -4.06 -15.57 -8.44
N GLN A 212 -4.32 -15.75 -9.74
CA GLN A 212 -5.68 -15.69 -10.29
C GLN A 212 -6.63 -16.69 -9.62
N ASN A 213 -6.08 -17.81 -9.13
CA ASN A 213 -6.84 -18.84 -8.42
C ASN A 213 -6.95 -18.59 -6.92
N TYR A 214 -6.23 -17.61 -6.36
CA TYR A 214 -6.02 -17.46 -4.92
C TYR A 214 -7.05 -16.56 -4.23
N LYS A 215 -7.71 -15.67 -5.00
CA LYS A 215 -8.66 -14.64 -4.53
C LYS A 215 -9.97 -15.19 -3.91
N ASP A 216 -10.20 -16.49 -4.05
CA ASP A 216 -11.33 -17.25 -3.47
C ASP A 216 -10.82 -18.44 -2.64
N THR A 217 -9.57 -18.38 -2.16
CA THR A 217 -9.07 -19.37 -1.21
C THR A 217 -9.88 -19.30 0.08
N ILE A 218 -10.09 -20.47 0.65
CA ILE A 218 -10.90 -20.65 1.85
C ILE A 218 -10.30 -19.90 3.03
N PHE A 219 -8.99 -19.65 2.99
CA PHE A 219 -8.19 -18.99 4.01
C PHE A 219 -8.28 -17.46 3.99
N GLU A 220 -8.29 -16.79 2.83
CA GLU A 220 -8.58 -15.34 2.78
C GLU A 220 -10.01 -15.01 3.26
N ARG A 221 -10.91 -16.00 3.21
CA ARG A 221 -12.27 -15.88 3.77
C ARG A 221 -12.36 -16.24 5.26
N ASN A 222 -11.36 -16.94 5.80
CA ASN A 222 -11.27 -17.34 7.20
C ASN A 222 -10.54 -16.31 8.09
N ASP A 223 -10.08 -15.19 7.53
CA ASP A 223 -9.76 -13.97 8.29
C ASP A 223 -11.09 -13.40 8.86
N GLU A 224 -11.68 -14.11 9.82
CA GLU A 224 -12.79 -13.60 10.60
C GLU A 224 -12.30 -12.39 11.37
N ASN A 225 -12.87 -11.22 11.08
CA ASN A 225 -12.57 -10.04 11.87
C ASN A 225 -13.19 -10.25 13.26
N PRO A 226 -12.39 -10.39 14.34
CA PRO A 226 -12.93 -10.69 15.67
C PRO A 226 -13.91 -9.63 16.17
N LYS A 227 -13.86 -8.41 15.61
CA LYS A 227 -14.75 -7.29 15.96
C LYS A 227 -16.06 -7.28 15.17
N PHE A 228 -16.29 -8.24 14.27
CA PHE A 228 -17.48 -8.31 13.44
C PHE A 228 -18.50 -9.30 14.00
N GLU A 229 -19.80 -9.01 13.87
CA GLU A 229 -20.85 -9.90 14.35
C GLU A 229 -21.10 -11.05 13.34
N TYR A 230 -20.95 -12.29 13.81
CA TYR A 230 -21.20 -13.51 13.04
C TYR A 230 -22.45 -14.25 13.54
N VAL A 231 -23.08 -15.00 12.64
CA VAL A 231 -24.19 -15.90 12.96
C VAL A 231 -23.84 -17.30 12.45
N TRP A 232 -24.00 -18.31 13.30
CA TRP A 232 -23.86 -19.70 12.90
C TRP A 232 -24.98 -20.10 11.93
N ALA A 233 -24.62 -20.51 10.72
CA ALA A 233 -25.56 -20.98 9.71
C ALA A 233 -25.05 -22.28 9.10
N LYS A 234 -25.96 -23.22 8.85
CA LYS A 234 -25.62 -24.46 8.15
C LYS A 234 -25.39 -24.16 6.68
N ASN A 235 -24.22 -24.50 6.16
CA ASN A 235 -23.93 -24.36 4.73
C ASN A 235 -24.67 -25.46 3.96
N GLU A 236 -25.37 -25.08 2.89
CA GLU A 236 -26.18 -26.00 2.07
C GLU A 236 -25.33 -27.00 1.27
N LEU A 237 -24.09 -26.64 0.90
CA LEU A 237 -23.19 -27.51 0.13
C LEU A 237 -22.34 -28.44 1.00
N THR A 238 -21.77 -27.93 2.09
CA THR A 238 -20.87 -28.72 2.96
C THR A 238 -21.64 -29.43 4.08
N HIS A 239 -22.89 -29.04 4.34
CA HIS A 239 -23.70 -29.47 5.49
C HIS A 239 -23.06 -29.20 6.86
N GLU A 240 -21.96 -28.46 6.90
CA GLU A 240 -21.28 -28.06 8.12
C GLU A 240 -21.83 -26.72 8.64
N MET A 241 -21.75 -26.55 9.96
CA MET A 241 -22.04 -25.26 10.60
C MET A 241 -20.85 -24.32 10.34
N GLU A 242 -21.12 -23.22 9.64
CA GLU A 242 -20.14 -22.18 9.33
C GLU A 242 -20.61 -20.84 9.91
N LYS A 243 -19.68 -20.04 10.46
CA LYS A 243 -19.95 -18.66 10.86
C LYS A 243 -20.15 -17.81 9.59
N GLN A 244 -21.34 -17.28 9.40
CA GLN A 244 -21.63 -16.36 8.30
C GLN A 244 -21.63 -14.92 8.82
N PRO A 245 -20.95 -13.97 8.12
CA PRO A 245 -20.98 -12.58 8.52
C PRO A 245 -22.41 -12.05 8.44
N LYS A 246 -22.89 -11.42 9.52
CA LYS A 246 -24.18 -10.71 9.50
C LYS A 246 -24.18 -9.71 8.35
N LYS A 247 -25.26 -9.68 7.55
CA LYS A 247 -25.31 -8.84 6.34
C LYS A 247 -25.01 -7.37 6.68
N SER A 248 -23.80 -6.93 6.36
CA SER A 248 -23.37 -5.54 6.56
C SER A 248 -24.17 -4.61 5.63
N LYS A 249 -24.56 -3.43 6.13
CA LYS A 249 -25.20 -2.38 5.34
C LYS A 249 -24.17 -1.72 4.41
N LYS A 250 -23.66 -2.46 3.41
CA LYS A 250 -22.61 -2.03 2.46
C LYS A 250 -22.91 -0.69 1.76
N ARG A 251 -24.19 -0.34 1.63
CA ARG A 251 -24.63 0.96 1.09
C ARG A 251 -24.30 2.12 2.05
N LEU A 252 -24.52 1.93 3.35
CA LEU A 252 -24.22 2.94 4.36
C LEU A 252 -22.71 3.21 4.42
N ILE A 253 -21.89 2.16 4.40
CA ILE A 253 -20.42 2.27 4.41
C ILE A 253 -19.90 3.05 3.19
N ARG A 254 -20.44 2.77 1.99
CA ARG A 254 -20.06 3.54 0.79
C ARG A 254 -20.43 5.02 0.90
N VAL A 255 -21.61 5.32 1.45
CA VAL A 255 -22.06 6.71 1.64
C VAL A 255 -21.19 7.44 2.68
N THR A 256 -20.86 6.80 3.80
CA THR A 256 -19.99 7.41 4.81
C THR A 256 -18.57 7.61 4.31
N MET A 257 -18.05 6.70 3.49
CA MET A 257 -16.72 6.84 2.87
C MET A 257 -16.67 8.04 1.91
N LEU A 258 -17.70 8.21 1.07
CA LEU A 258 -17.80 9.38 0.17
C LEU A 258 -17.84 10.69 0.96
N PHE A 259 -18.64 10.73 2.03
CA PHE A 259 -18.71 11.89 2.91
C PHE A 259 -17.35 12.18 3.58
N PHE A 260 -16.65 11.15 4.05
CA PHE A 260 -15.33 11.29 4.66
C PHE A 260 -14.29 11.85 3.67
N VAL A 261 -14.28 11.35 2.42
CA VAL A 261 -13.36 11.85 1.38
C VAL A 261 -13.67 13.31 1.04
N ALA A 262 -14.94 13.67 0.89
CA ALA A 262 -15.34 15.06 0.64
C ALA A 262 -14.95 15.98 1.81
N LEU A 263 -15.19 15.55 3.04
CA LEU A 263 -14.79 16.29 4.25
C LEU A 263 -13.27 16.48 4.30
N SER A 264 -12.49 15.41 4.06
CA SER A 264 -11.03 15.46 4.04
C SER A 264 -10.50 16.43 2.99
N SER A 265 -11.11 16.44 1.79
CA SER A 265 -10.79 17.40 0.74
C SER A 265 -11.10 18.84 1.15
N ILE A 266 -12.25 19.10 1.78
CA ILE A 266 -12.61 20.43 2.29
C ILE A 266 -11.61 20.89 3.36
N VAL A 267 -11.25 20.02 4.31
CA VAL A 267 -10.27 20.32 5.36
C VAL A 267 -8.90 20.65 4.75
N GLN A 268 -8.45 19.88 3.75
CA GLN A 268 -7.23 20.20 3.01
C GLN A 268 -7.31 21.58 2.34
N CYS A 269 -8.43 21.92 1.70
CA CYS A 269 -8.61 23.24 1.10
C CYS A 269 -8.57 24.36 2.16
N ILE A 270 -9.22 24.17 3.32
CA ILE A 270 -9.23 25.15 4.42
C ILE A 270 -7.83 25.37 4.99
N ILE A 271 -6.99 24.34 5.06
CA ILE A 271 -5.62 24.46 5.60
C ILE A 271 -4.67 25.03 4.54
N LEU A 272 -4.77 24.59 3.29
CA LEU A 272 -3.83 24.98 2.23
C LEU A 272 -4.10 26.39 1.66
N MET A 273 -5.36 26.80 1.55
CA MET A 273 -5.72 28.11 0.97
C MET A 273 -5.11 29.29 1.77
N PRO A 274 -5.22 29.36 3.11
CA PRO A 274 -4.58 30.41 3.89
C PRO A 274 -3.06 30.40 3.76
N PHE A 275 -2.44 29.22 3.69
CA PHE A 275 -0.99 29.11 3.53
C PHE A 275 -0.52 29.64 2.17
N LEU A 276 -1.25 29.30 1.10
CA LEU A 276 -1.00 29.84 -0.24
C LEU A 276 -1.24 31.35 -0.29
N GLN A 277 -2.31 31.84 0.32
CA GLN A 277 -2.65 33.26 0.36
C GLN A 277 -1.60 34.07 1.16
N TRP A 278 -1.12 33.53 2.28
CA TRP A 278 -0.04 34.11 3.07
C TRP A 278 1.24 34.18 2.25
N TYR A 279 1.61 33.11 1.58
CA TYR A 279 2.79 33.08 0.71
C TYR A 279 2.68 34.09 -0.45
N VAL A 280 1.53 34.16 -1.11
CA VAL A 280 1.29 35.12 -2.20
C VAL A 280 1.33 36.56 -1.67
N TRP A 281 0.76 36.79 -0.50
CA TRP A 281 0.79 38.11 0.13
C TRP A 281 2.20 38.57 0.48
N SER A 282 3.05 37.70 1.04
CA SER A 282 4.45 38.06 1.36
C SER A 282 5.27 38.40 0.10
N LYS A 283 4.92 37.81 -1.05
CA LYS A 283 5.51 38.18 -2.35
C LYS A 283 5.00 39.52 -2.88
N LEU A 284 3.72 39.83 -2.69
CA LEU A 284 3.06 41.00 -3.27
C LEU A 284 3.04 42.24 -2.36
N ALA A 285 3.40 42.09 -1.09
CA ALA A 285 3.43 43.19 -0.13
C ALA A 285 4.30 44.37 -0.63
N PRO A 286 3.89 45.62 -0.32
CA PRO A 286 4.61 46.81 -0.75
C PRO A 286 5.97 46.95 -0.06
N THR A 287 6.86 47.75 -0.66
CA THR A 287 8.12 48.12 -0.01
C THR A 287 7.87 49.17 1.09
N CYS A 288 8.64 49.12 2.18
CA CYS A 288 8.46 50.03 3.32
C CYS A 288 8.66 51.52 2.96
N ASP A 289 9.37 51.83 1.86
CA ASP A 289 9.59 53.21 1.41
C ASP A 289 8.52 53.72 0.41
N SER A 290 7.56 52.86 0.02
CA SER A 290 6.50 53.25 -0.91
C SER A 290 5.53 54.27 -0.29
N ASP A 291 5.03 55.21 -1.10
CA ASP A 291 4.08 56.25 -0.65
C ASP A 291 2.80 55.65 -0.06
N ARG A 292 2.35 54.52 -0.62
CA ARG A 292 1.22 53.74 -0.12
C ARG A 292 1.43 53.23 1.32
N CYS A 293 2.68 53.00 1.70
CA CYS A 293 3.04 52.56 3.04
C CYS A 293 3.11 53.71 4.05
N LYS A 294 3.49 54.91 3.59
CA LYS A 294 3.51 56.16 4.37
C LYS A 294 2.09 56.62 4.73
N GLU A 295 1.10 56.37 3.87
CA GLU A 295 -0.31 56.67 4.14
C GLU A 295 -0.97 55.71 5.15
N ILE A 296 -0.58 54.42 5.14
CA ILE A 296 -1.24 53.35 5.91
C ILE A 296 -0.53 53.08 7.25
N GLY A 297 0.72 53.52 7.41
CA GLY A 297 1.52 53.28 8.61
C GLY A 297 1.96 51.82 8.74
N CYS A 298 2.75 51.31 7.78
CA CYS A 298 3.16 49.90 7.84
C CYS A 298 4.21 49.63 8.94
N LEU A 299 4.14 48.42 9.48
CA LEU A 299 5.18 47.83 10.33
C LEU A 299 6.08 46.91 9.49
N GLN A 300 7.40 47.10 9.62
CA GLN A 300 8.40 46.25 8.98
C GLN A 300 8.22 44.78 9.43
N PHE A 301 8.35 43.83 8.48
CA PHE A 301 8.21 42.39 8.70
C PHE A 301 6.79 41.86 8.94
N LEU A 302 5.84 42.76 9.19
CA LEU A 302 4.40 42.47 9.13
C LEU A 302 3.89 42.92 7.76
N ASN A 303 3.63 44.20 7.55
CA ASN A 303 2.88 44.68 6.38
C ASN A 303 3.75 45.30 5.27
N CYS A 304 5.06 45.44 5.49
CA CYS A 304 6.00 45.91 4.48
C CYS A 304 7.36 45.22 4.60
N PHE A 305 8.09 45.17 3.48
CA PHE A 305 9.45 44.65 3.41
C PHE A 305 10.40 45.70 2.82
N ALA A 306 11.66 45.72 3.27
CA ALA A 306 12.71 46.57 2.75
C ALA A 306 13.15 46.16 1.33
N SER A 307 13.18 44.86 1.05
CA SER A 307 13.49 44.36 -0.30
C SER A 307 12.26 44.39 -1.21
N ALA A 308 12.47 44.64 -2.51
CA ALA A 308 11.43 44.52 -3.53
C ALA A 308 11.27 43.08 -4.05
N THR A 309 12.29 42.23 -3.88
CA THR A 309 12.31 40.85 -4.36
C THR A 309 12.71 39.88 -3.25
N SER A 310 12.25 38.63 -3.36
CA SER A 310 12.53 37.55 -2.41
C SER A 310 13.83 36.79 -2.74
N THR A 311 14.92 37.50 -2.99
CA THR A 311 16.23 36.87 -3.24
C THR A 311 16.81 36.31 -1.93
N VAL A 312 17.70 35.32 -2.02
CA VAL A 312 18.28 34.67 -0.83
C VAL A 312 18.98 35.71 0.02
N GLY A 313 18.71 35.72 1.33
CA GLY A 313 19.26 36.70 2.28
C GLY A 313 18.46 38.00 2.41
N THR A 314 17.35 38.18 1.68
CA THR A 314 16.45 39.32 1.93
C THR A 314 15.46 39.05 3.07
N ASP A 315 14.91 40.12 3.64
CA ASP A 315 13.87 40.07 4.66
C ASP A 315 12.60 39.35 4.17
N ARG A 316 12.22 39.49 2.89
CA ARG A 316 11.17 38.70 2.26
C ARG A 316 11.50 37.22 2.19
N TRP A 317 12.75 36.87 1.91
CA TRP A 317 13.18 35.46 1.87
C TRP A 317 13.19 34.83 3.26
N ALA A 318 13.67 35.55 4.28
CA ALA A 318 13.64 35.08 5.66
C ALA A 318 12.20 34.88 6.17
N TYR A 319 11.30 35.83 5.86
CA TYR A 319 9.88 35.72 6.22
C TYR A 319 9.20 34.49 5.59
N ILE A 320 9.46 34.25 4.30
CA ILE A 320 8.94 33.08 3.57
C ILE A 320 9.53 31.77 4.08
N LEU A 321 10.77 31.77 4.54
CA LEU A 321 11.43 30.57 5.08
C LEU A 321 10.94 30.22 6.49
N CYS A 322 10.53 31.21 7.28
CA CYS A 322 9.93 31.00 8.59
C CYS A 322 8.47 30.52 8.53
N GLN A 323 7.81 30.67 7.36
CA GLN A 323 6.43 30.26 7.11
C GLN A 323 6.32 28.74 6.91
#